data_AF-A0A954SZ56-F1
#
_entry.id   AF-A0A954SZ56-F1
#
_cell.length_a   1.000
_cell.length_b   1.000
_cell.length_c   1.000
_cell.angle_alpha   90.00
_cell.angle_beta   90.00
_cell.angle_gamma   90.00
#
_symmetry.space_group_name_H-M   'P 1'
#
loop_
_entity.id
_entity.type
_entity.pdbx_description
1 polymer ?
#
loop_
_entity_poly.entity_id
_entity_poly.type
_entity_poly.pdbx_seq_one_letter_code
_entity_poly.pdbx_strand_id
1 'polypeptide(L)'
;TGKSPWSFVLVQADERSDPKSVAAGLGYADLASISRERVRRAARAVKQAEGLIDTPSDLGFRAFRVDGSSLLDVLRTPDETDQLGLSALELSIDSDRSEEDLLFQVLLDWGLELSLSLVREAIDDREVFSVDEGALIACFADSVTPEVVRVIAQRGPLRAVFRDDAFESDAARINAEQVFREVSPATEVRTI
;
A
#
# COMPACT_ATOMS: atom_id res chain seq x y z
N THR A 1 20.89 -2.51 17.48
CA THR A 1 20.12 -1.78 16.46
C THR A 1 19.11 -0.90 17.17
N GLY A 2 19.28 0.41 17.08
CA GLY A 2 18.59 1.41 17.92
C GLY A 2 17.17 1.73 17.47
N LYS A 3 16.25 0.76 17.55
CA LYS A 3 14.81 1.08 17.51
C LYS A 3 14.42 1.64 18.87
N SER A 4 13.80 2.82 18.88
CA SER A 4 13.11 3.34 20.07
C SER A 4 12.05 2.30 20.49
N PRO A 5 11.84 2.03 21.78
CA PRO A 5 10.77 1.14 22.23
C PRO A 5 9.37 1.76 22.06
N TRP A 6 9.30 3.03 21.66
CA TRP A 6 8.05 3.79 21.57
C TRP A 6 7.69 4.08 20.12
N SER A 7 6.51 3.61 19.72
CA SER A 7 5.82 3.99 18.48
C SER A 7 4.65 4.91 18.80
N PHE A 8 4.24 5.76 17.85
CA PHE A 8 3.07 6.60 18.01
C PHE A 8 2.12 6.48 16.81
N VAL A 9 0.84 6.70 17.07
CA VAL A 9 -0.21 6.92 16.06
C VAL A 9 -0.87 8.25 16.40
N LEU A 10 -0.91 9.15 15.42
CA LEU A 10 -1.53 10.47 15.57
C LEU A 10 -2.62 10.62 14.51
N VAL A 11 -3.80 11.02 14.95
CA VAL A 11 -4.94 11.31 14.08
C VAL A 11 -5.24 12.81 14.17
N GLN A 12 -5.37 13.45 13.02
CA GLN A 12 -5.66 14.87 12.89
C GLN A 12 -6.65 15.07 11.75
N ALA A 13 -7.77 15.73 12.04
CA ALA A 13 -8.70 16.17 11.00
C ALA A 13 -8.03 17.21 10.09
N ASP A 14 -8.31 17.13 8.79
CA ASP A 14 -7.85 18.05 7.75
C ASP A 14 -8.73 19.32 7.66
N GLU A 15 -9.02 19.91 8.82
CA GLU A 15 -9.77 21.15 8.90
C GLU A 15 -9.03 22.27 8.16
N ARG A 16 -9.73 22.95 7.25
CA ARG A 16 -9.16 24.03 6.43
C ARG A 16 -8.70 25.17 7.32
N SER A 17 -7.50 25.67 7.04
CA SER A 17 -7.00 26.88 7.68
C SER A 17 -7.87 28.08 7.33
N ASP A 18 -8.09 28.98 8.30
CA ASP A 18 -8.68 30.30 8.00
C ASP A 18 -7.79 31.01 6.96
N PRO A 19 -8.33 31.46 5.81
CA PRO A 19 -7.57 32.15 4.77
C PRO A 19 -6.82 33.40 5.25
N LYS A 20 -7.24 34.01 6.37
CA LYS A 20 -6.60 35.17 6.99
C LYS A 20 -5.55 34.80 8.03
N SER A 21 -5.38 33.52 8.34
CA SER A 21 -4.42 33.04 9.34
C SER A 21 -2.98 33.16 8.86
N VAL A 22 -2.05 33.23 9.81
CA VAL A 22 -0.61 33.11 9.54
C VAL A 22 -0.28 31.78 8.86
N ALA A 23 -0.98 30.70 9.23
CA ALA A 23 -0.76 29.39 8.65
C ALA A 23 -1.09 29.36 7.13
N ALA A 24 -2.22 29.93 6.73
CA ALA A 24 -2.58 30.08 5.33
C ALA A 24 -1.56 30.95 4.57
N GLY A 25 -1.12 32.06 5.18
CA GLY A 25 -0.06 32.92 4.62
C GLY A 25 1.30 32.22 4.42
N LEU A 26 1.55 31.12 5.14
CA LEU A 26 2.74 30.27 5.00
C LEU A 26 2.50 29.05 4.07
N GLY A 27 1.34 28.95 3.43
CA GLY A 27 1.00 27.88 2.49
C GLY A 27 0.42 26.62 3.12
N TYR A 28 0.04 26.64 4.40
CA TYR A 28 -0.59 25.50 5.05
C TYR A 28 -2.11 25.50 4.83
N ALA A 29 -2.59 24.64 3.94
CA ALA A 29 -4.00 24.57 3.55
C ALA A 29 -4.92 24.06 4.68
N ASP A 30 -4.43 23.15 5.51
CA ASP A 30 -5.20 22.47 6.55
C ASP A 30 -4.38 22.18 7.82
N LEU A 31 -5.07 21.87 8.93
CA LEU A 31 -4.43 21.55 10.20
C LEU A 31 -3.54 20.29 10.14
N ALA A 32 -3.88 19.31 9.30
CA ALA A 32 -3.06 18.10 9.13
C ALA A 32 -1.69 18.40 8.50
N SER A 33 -1.61 19.37 7.58
CA SER A 33 -0.38 19.86 6.97
C SER A 33 0.54 20.51 8.01
N ILE A 34 -0.03 21.31 8.91
CA ILE A 34 0.69 21.94 10.02
C ILE A 34 1.22 20.87 11.00
N SER A 35 0.35 19.92 11.38
CA SER A 35 0.72 18.83 12.29
C SER A 35 1.86 17.98 11.75
N ARG A 36 1.80 17.59 10.46
CA ARG A 36 2.89 16.85 9.80
C ARG A 36 4.20 17.64 9.80
N GLU A 37 4.15 18.92 9.46
CA GLU A 37 5.37 19.75 9.43
C GLU A 37 5.96 19.97 10.83
N ARG A 38 5.10 20.12 11.85
CA ARG A 38 5.54 20.19 13.25
C ARG A 38 6.30 18.93 13.66
N VAL A 39 5.78 17.74 13.34
CA VAL A 39 6.45 16.46 13.63
C VAL A 39 7.78 16.36 12.88
N ARG A 40 7.85 16.73 11.58
CA ARG A 40 9.11 16.75 10.82
C ARG A 40 10.16 17.67 11.43
N ARG A 41 9.76 18.84 11.93
CA ARG A 41 10.68 19.80 12.57
C ARG A 41 11.16 19.30 13.92
N ALA A 42 10.28 18.72 14.72
CA ALA A 42 10.63 18.11 16.00
C ALA A 42 11.63 16.96 15.81
N ALA A 43 11.37 16.06 14.85
CA ALA A 43 12.28 14.98 14.49
C ALA A 43 13.66 15.50 14.06
N ARG A 44 13.70 16.53 13.20
CA ARG A 44 14.96 17.18 12.77
C ARG A 44 15.72 17.80 13.94
N ALA A 45 15.02 18.49 14.85
CA ALA A 45 15.63 19.10 16.03
C ALA A 45 16.25 18.05 16.96
N VAL A 46 15.53 16.95 17.23
CA VAL A 46 16.07 15.82 18.01
C VAL A 46 17.27 15.19 17.32
N LYS A 47 17.19 14.95 16.01
CA LYS A 47 18.30 14.38 15.23
C LYS A 47 19.57 15.23 15.31
N GLN A 48 19.43 16.56 15.29
CA GLN A 48 20.54 17.50 15.43
C GLN A 48 21.09 17.55 16.85
N ALA A 49 20.22 17.65 17.86
CA ALA A 49 20.62 17.74 19.27
C ALA A 49 21.38 16.48 19.75
N GLU A 50 20.95 15.30 19.29
CA GLU A 50 21.56 14.02 19.63
C GLU A 50 22.72 13.61 18.71
N GLY A 51 23.08 14.44 17.71
CA GLY A 51 24.19 14.14 16.79
C GLY A 51 23.93 12.95 15.86
N LEU A 52 22.67 12.60 15.61
CA LEU A 52 22.26 11.40 14.86
C LEU A 52 22.23 11.61 13.33
N ILE A 53 22.89 12.64 12.79
CA ILE A 53 22.73 13.11 11.40
C ILE A 53 22.90 11.97 10.37
N ASP A 54 23.90 11.11 10.57
CA ASP A 54 24.22 9.96 9.72
C ASP A 54 23.89 8.60 10.37
N THR A 55 23.18 8.60 11.49
CA THR A 55 22.80 7.37 12.20
C THR A 55 21.37 6.97 11.82
N PRO A 56 21.12 5.70 11.44
CA PRO A 56 19.78 5.19 11.26
C PRO A 56 18.99 5.34 12.58
N SER A 57 17.92 6.12 12.54
CA SER A 57 17.10 6.46 13.72
C SER A 57 15.62 6.44 13.36
N ASP A 58 14.79 5.90 14.24
CA ASP A 58 13.33 5.85 14.07
C ASP A 58 12.67 7.18 14.45
N LEU A 59 12.98 8.22 13.68
CA LEU A 59 12.44 9.58 13.81
C LEU A 59 11.53 9.96 12.63
N GLY A 60 11.32 9.02 11.70
CA GLY A 60 10.41 9.16 10.57
C GLY A 60 8.96 8.88 10.97
N PHE A 61 8.06 9.05 10.01
CA PHE A 61 6.66 8.61 10.15
C PHE A 61 6.05 8.36 8.77
N ARG A 62 5.04 7.50 8.72
CA ARG A 62 4.14 7.37 7.56
C ARG A 62 2.94 8.28 7.77
N ALA A 63 2.45 8.91 6.70
CA ALA A 63 1.27 9.76 6.74
C ALA A 63 0.22 9.18 5.80
N PHE A 64 -0.93 8.83 6.37
CA PHE A 64 -2.08 8.33 5.64
C PHE A 64 -3.19 9.37 5.68
N ARG A 65 -4.07 9.34 4.67
CA ARG A 65 -5.28 10.15 4.61
C ARG A 65 -6.45 9.21 4.35
N VAL A 66 -7.56 9.41 5.05
CA VAL A 66 -8.80 8.72 4.72
C VAL A 66 -9.35 9.33 3.43
N ASP A 67 -9.65 8.50 2.46
CA ASP A 67 -10.16 8.89 1.16
C ASP A 67 -11.35 7.99 0.80
N GLY A 68 -11.96 8.20 -0.37
CA GLY A 68 -12.96 7.27 -0.91
C GLY A 68 -12.44 5.84 -1.02
N SER A 69 -13.34 4.87 -1.24
CA SER A 69 -12.98 3.47 -1.51
C SER A 69 -11.99 3.38 -2.67
N SER A 70 -11.00 2.47 -2.59
CA SER A 70 -10.12 2.14 -3.73
C SER A 70 -10.79 1.20 -4.74
N LEU A 71 -11.92 0.61 -4.37
CA LEU A 71 -12.81 -0.13 -5.26
C LEU A 71 -13.86 0.84 -5.80
N LEU A 72 -14.17 0.76 -7.10
CA LEU A 72 -15.26 1.52 -7.69
C LEU A 72 -16.56 1.31 -6.89
N ASP A 73 -17.18 2.42 -6.48
CA ASP A 73 -18.43 2.43 -5.74
C ASP A 73 -19.58 2.13 -6.73
N VAL A 74 -19.82 0.85 -7.03
CA VAL A 74 -20.98 0.42 -7.85
C VAL A 74 -22.23 0.51 -6.98
N LEU A 75 -22.71 1.72 -6.74
CA LEU A 75 -24.07 1.97 -6.27
C LEU A 75 -25.06 1.64 -7.40
N ARG A 76 -25.33 0.35 -7.64
CA ARG A 76 -26.51 -0.06 -8.41
C ARG A 76 -27.50 -0.79 -7.51
N THR A 77 -28.64 -0.16 -7.31
CA THR A 77 -29.84 -0.81 -6.83
C THR A 77 -30.21 -1.97 -7.78
N PRO A 78 -30.63 -3.14 -7.27
CA PRO A 78 -30.91 -4.34 -8.08
C PRO A 78 -31.90 -4.13 -9.25
N ASP A 79 -32.73 -3.09 -9.17
CA ASP A 79 -33.78 -2.79 -10.13
C ASP A 79 -33.31 -2.10 -11.43
N GLU A 80 -32.02 -1.78 -11.59
CA GLU A 80 -31.46 -1.16 -12.82
C GLU A 80 -30.60 -2.12 -13.65
N THR A 81 -30.91 -3.42 -13.61
CA THR A 81 -30.17 -4.44 -14.35
C THR A 81 -30.76 -4.62 -15.75
N ASP A 82 -30.33 -3.80 -16.71
CA ASP A 82 -30.47 -4.16 -18.13
C ASP A 82 -29.40 -5.22 -18.46
N GLN A 83 -29.81 -6.26 -19.18
CA GLN A 83 -29.16 -7.58 -19.27
C GLN A 83 -27.81 -7.60 -20.04
N LEU A 84 -27.14 -6.44 -20.15
CA LEU A 84 -25.89 -6.20 -20.89
C LEU A 84 -24.74 -5.65 -20.01
N GLY A 85 -24.85 -5.73 -18.68
CA GLY A 85 -23.84 -5.22 -17.74
C GLY A 85 -22.90 -6.25 -17.12
N LEU A 86 -22.86 -7.50 -17.61
CA LEU A 86 -22.05 -8.57 -16.99
C LEU A 86 -20.52 -8.34 -17.08
N SER A 87 -20.05 -7.38 -17.89
CA SER A 87 -18.66 -6.95 -17.92
C SER A 87 -18.28 -5.95 -16.84
N ALA A 88 -19.25 -5.40 -16.09
CA ALA A 88 -19.01 -4.45 -15.00
C ALA A 88 -18.94 -5.12 -13.60
N LEU A 89 -18.86 -6.46 -13.56
CA LEU A 89 -18.66 -7.24 -12.34
C LEU A 89 -17.18 -7.49 -12.02
N GLU A 90 -16.28 -7.02 -12.88
CA GLU A 90 -14.86 -6.98 -12.60
C GLU A 90 -14.61 -5.83 -11.62
N LEU A 91 -14.15 -6.16 -10.42
CA LEU A 91 -13.70 -5.23 -9.37
C LEU A 91 -12.60 -4.34 -9.96
N SER A 92 -12.97 -3.28 -10.66
CA SER A 92 -12.00 -2.37 -11.25
C SER A 92 -11.46 -1.49 -10.12
N ILE A 93 -10.16 -1.57 -9.91
CA ILE A 93 -9.41 -0.63 -9.07
C ILE A 93 -9.64 0.77 -9.62
N ASP A 94 -9.93 1.73 -8.73
CA ASP A 94 -10.01 3.13 -9.13
C ASP A 94 -8.66 3.58 -9.71
N SER A 95 -8.65 4.09 -10.94
CA SER A 95 -7.45 4.47 -11.68
C SER A 95 -6.62 5.56 -11.00
N ASP A 96 -7.19 6.25 -10.01
CA ASP A 96 -6.50 7.27 -9.22
C ASP A 96 -5.70 6.69 -8.03
N ARG A 97 -5.71 5.37 -7.82
CA ARG A 97 -5.02 4.70 -6.70
C ARG A 97 -3.63 4.22 -7.08
N SER A 98 -2.67 4.52 -6.20
CA SER A 98 -1.30 4.03 -6.33
C SER A 98 -1.18 2.56 -5.91
N GLU A 99 -0.15 1.86 -6.38
CA GLU A 99 0.13 0.48 -5.97
C GLU A 99 0.35 0.37 -4.45
N GLU A 100 0.85 1.43 -3.82
CA GLU A 100 0.98 1.57 -2.39
C GLU A 100 -0.35 1.65 -1.66
N ASP A 101 -1.33 2.36 -2.22
CA ASP A 101 -2.67 2.45 -1.63
C ASP A 101 -3.31 1.07 -1.58
N LEU A 102 -3.16 0.28 -2.66
CA LEU A 102 -3.60 -1.12 -2.72
C LEU A 102 -2.88 -1.97 -1.67
N LEU A 103 -1.55 -1.82 -1.55
CA LEU A 103 -0.78 -2.53 -0.53
C LEU A 103 -1.32 -2.23 0.88
N PHE A 104 -1.45 -0.95 1.23
CA PHE A 104 -1.87 -0.56 2.57
C PHE A 104 -3.33 -0.94 2.85
N GLN A 105 -4.19 -0.96 1.83
CA GLN A 105 -5.53 -1.53 1.96
C GLN A 105 -5.48 -3.03 2.28
N VAL A 106 -4.67 -3.81 1.56
CA VAL A 106 -4.49 -5.25 1.84
C VAL A 106 -3.97 -5.48 3.26
N LEU A 107 -3.03 -4.65 3.73
CA LEU A 107 -2.55 -4.73 5.11
C LEU A 107 -3.68 -4.47 6.12
N LEU A 108 -4.53 -3.47 5.87
CA LEU A 108 -5.68 -3.16 6.72
C LEU A 108 -6.72 -4.27 6.73
N ASP A 109 -7.09 -4.80 5.56
CA ASP A 109 -8.06 -5.89 5.41
C ASP A 109 -7.63 -7.16 6.16
N TRP A 110 -6.32 -7.37 6.29
CA TRP A 110 -5.73 -8.47 7.03
C TRP A 110 -5.37 -8.15 8.48
N GLY A 111 -5.69 -6.95 8.97
CA GLY A 111 -5.38 -6.53 10.33
C GLY A 111 -3.88 -6.49 10.64
N LEU A 112 -3.04 -6.30 9.61
CA LEU A 112 -1.59 -6.18 9.76
C LEU A 112 -1.20 -4.75 10.14
N GLU A 113 -0.10 -4.61 10.87
CA GLU A 113 0.36 -3.30 11.32
C GLU A 113 0.89 -2.45 10.16
N LEU A 114 0.48 -1.18 10.10
CA LEU A 114 0.99 -0.22 9.09
C LEU A 114 2.45 0.19 9.35
N SER A 115 3.05 -0.27 10.45
CA SER A 115 4.45 -0.06 10.84
C SER A 115 5.40 -1.09 10.22
N LEU A 116 4.86 -2.17 9.64
CA LEU A 116 5.67 -3.28 9.11
C LEU A 116 6.68 -2.78 8.08
N SER A 117 7.87 -3.40 8.10
CA SER A 117 8.94 -3.08 7.15
C SER A 117 8.43 -3.27 5.74
N LEU A 118 8.72 -2.30 4.87
CA LEU A 118 8.32 -2.33 3.47
C LEU A 118 9.57 -2.08 2.63
N VAL A 119 9.88 -3.02 1.76
CA VAL A 119 10.93 -2.92 0.76
C VAL A 119 10.27 -2.92 -0.61
N ARG A 120 10.72 -2.02 -1.47
CA ARG A 120 10.34 -2.00 -2.88
C ARG A 120 11.49 -2.49 -3.72
N GLU A 121 11.17 -3.28 -4.71
CA GLU A 121 12.12 -3.78 -5.68
C GLU A 121 11.47 -3.93 -7.05
N ALA A 122 12.30 -4.10 -8.07
CA ALA A 122 11.84 -4.40 -9.42
C ALA A 122 12.16 -5.85 -9.75
N ILE A 123 11.17 -6.61 -10.21
CA ILE A 123 11.34 -7.95 -10.77
C ILE A 123 10.80 -7.90 -12.20
N ASP A 124 11.65 -8.20 -13.18
CA ASP A 124 11.27 -8.18 -14.61
C ASP A 124 10.66 -6.83 -15.05
N ASP A 125 11.18 -5.71 -14.53
CA ASP A 125 10.66 -4.34 -14.73
C ASP A 125 9.24 -4.09 -14.16
N ARG A 126 8.81 -4.85 -13.14
CA ARG A 126 7.54 -4.67 -12.42
C ARG A 126 7.84 -4.34 -10.97
N GLU A 127 7.14 -3.37 -10.40
CA GLU A 127 7.28 -3.01 -8.99
C GLU A 127 6.69 -4.13 -8.11
N VAL A 128 7.47 -4.55 -7.13
CA VAL A 128 7.12 -5.59 -6.17
C VAL A 128 7.39 -5.08 -4.76
N PHE A 129 6.42 -5.29 -3.89
CA PHE A 129 6.47 -4.89 -2.49
C PHE A 129 6.72 -6.10 -1.62
N SER A 130 7.82 -6.09 -0.86
CA SER A 130 8.12 -7.08 0.16
C SER A 130 7.85 -6.49 1.55
N VAL A 131 6.90 -7.10 2.27
CA VAL A 131 6.47 -6.68 3.61
C VAL A 131 6.95 -7.69 4.64
N ASP A 132 7.37 -7.17 5.81
CA ASP A 132 7.79 -7.94 6.98
C ASP A 132 8.79 -9.06 6.63
N GLU A 133 9.96 -8.63 6.12
CA GLU A 133 11.05 -9.52 5.71
C GLU A 133 10.65 -10.61 4.69
N GLY A 134 9.65 -10.32 3.85
CA GLY A 134 9.19 -11.24 2.80
C GLY A 134 8.06 -12.17 3.24
N ALA A 135 7.48 -11.99 4.43
CA ALA A 135 6.29 -12.73 4.85
C ALA A 135 5.10 -12.49 3.89
N LEU A 136 4.96 -11.27 3.38
CA LEU A 136 3.98 -10.91 2.36
C LEU A 136 4.72 -10.28 1.18
N ILE A 137 4.46 -10.77 -0.03
CA ILE A 137 4.96 -10.18 -1.27
C ILE A 137 3.78 -9.82 -2.16
N ALA A 138 3.72 -8.57 -2.64
CA ALA A 138 2.64 -8.08 -3.49
C ALA A 138 3.18 -7.48 -4.79
N CYS A 139 2.47 -7.71 -5.89
CA CYS A 139 2.75 -7.13 -7.20
C CYS A 139 1.44 -6.57 -7.78
N PHE A 140 1.35 -5.24 -7.89
CA PHE A 140 0.14 -4.55 -8.36
C PHE A 140 0.31 -3.96 -9.78
N ALA A 141 1.34 -4.38 -10.51
CA ALA A 141 1.52 -4.05 -11.90
C ALA A 141 0.31 -4.50 -12.76
N ASP A 142 -0.02 -3.73 -13.79
CA ASP A 142 -1.12 -4.03 -14.74
C ASP A 142 -0.91 -5.34 -15.53
N SER A 143 0.30 -5.90 -15.51
CA SER A 143 0.63 -7.16 -16.16
C SER A 143 1.69 -7.91 -15.36
N VAL A 144 1.39 -9.16 -15.03
CA VAL A 144 2.28 -10.07 -14.30
C VAL A 144 2.83 -11.12 -15.25
N THR A 145 4.16 -11.18 -15.37
CA THR A 145 4.83 -12.18 -16.21
C THR A 145 5.03 -13.49 -15.46
N PRO A 146 5.17 -14.62 -16.17
CA PRO A 146 5.52 -15.90 -15.54
C PRO A 146 6.84 -15.85 -14.74
N GLU A 147 7.77 -14.96 -15.12
CA GLU A 147 9.03 -14.78 -14.40
C GLU A 147 8.81 -14.13 -13.03
N VAL A 148 8.01 -13.06 -12.96
CA VAL A 148 7.62 -12.44 -11.68
C VAL A 148 7.02 -13.47 -10.74
N VAL A 149 6.06 -14.27 -11.24
CA VAL A 149 5.43 -15.35 -10.46
C VAL A 149 6.46 -16.34 -9.94
N ARG A 150 7.36 -16.81 -10.80
CA ARG A 150 8.40 -17.79 -10.41
C ARG A 150 9.34 -17.25 -9.36
N VAL A 151 9.82 -16.02 -9.51
CA VAL A 151 10.74 -15.40 -8.55
C VAL A 151 10.04 -15.22 -7.20
N ILE A 152 8.78 -14.78 -7.19
CA ILE A 152 8.01 -14.64 -5.94
C ILE A 152 7.77 -16.02 -5.30
N ALA A 153 7.37 -17.03 -6.07
CA ALA A 153 7.15 -18.39 -5.55
C ALA A 153 8.44 -19.00 -4.96
N GLN A 154 9.60 -18.79 -5.60
CA GLN A 154 10.89 -19.26 -5.09
C GLN A 154 11.29 -18.63 -3.75
N ARG A 155 10.82 -17.41 -3.47
CA ARG A 155 11.03 -16.76 -2.17
C ARG A 155 10.15 -17.35 -1.07
N GLY A 156 9.08 -18.05 -1.42
CA GLY A 156 8.19 -18.75 -0.50
C GLY A 156 7.56 -17.85 0.57
N PRO A 157 6.91 -16.73 0.21
CA PRO A 157 6.24 -15.88 1.19
C PRO A 157 5.08 -16.64 1.85
N LEU A 158 4.65 -16.20 3.03
CA LEU A 158 3.40 -16.71 3.62
C LEU A 158 2.20 -16.31 2.77
N ARG A 159 2.23 -15.09 2.21
CA ARG A 159 1.16 -14.56 1.36
C ARG A 159 1.73 -13.89 0.11
N ALA A 160 1.15 -14.22 -1.05
CA ALA A 160 1.44 -13.55 -2.31
C ALA A 160 0.17 -12.85 -2.82
N VAL A 161 0.28 -11.57 -3.21
CA VAL A 161 -0.87 -10.77 -3.65
C VAL A 161 -0.64 -10.23 -5.06
N PHE A 162 -1.61 -10.42 -5.92
CA PHE A 162 -1.64 -9.91 -7.29
C PHE A 162 -2.97 -9.20 -7.54
N ARG A 163 -3.05 -8.38 -8.60
CA ARG A 163 -4.35 -7.94 -9.10
C ARG A 163 -4.97 -9.05 -9.95
N ASP A 164 -6.28 -9.16 -9.94
CA ASP A 164 -6.98 -10.16 -10.76
C ASP A 164 -6.84 -9.85 -12.26
N ASP A 165 -6.87 -8.56 -12.62
CA ASP A 165 -6.72 -8.06 -13.99
C ASP A 165 -5.27 -8.07 -14.52
N ALA A 166 -4.29 -8.35 -13.67
CA ALA A 166 -2.89 -8.40 -14.06
C ALA A 166 -2.51 -9.67 -14.86
N PHE A 167 -3.39 -10.68 -14.88
CA PHE A 167 -3.17 -11.90 -15.64
C PHE A 167 -3.78 -11.78 -17.04
N GLU A 168 -2.99 -12.05 -18.08
CA GLU A 168 -3.44 -11.98 -19.48
C GLU A 168 -4.62 -12.91 -19.82
N SER A 169 -4.83 -13.96 -19.03
CA SER A 169 -5.93 -14.91 -19.17
C SER A 169 -6.14 -15.75 -17.91
N ASP A 170 -7.30 -16.40 -17.79
CA ASP A 170 -7.56 -17.42 -16.76
C ASP A 170 -6.51 -18.54 -16.78
N ALA A 171 -6.02 -18.92 -17.98
CA ALA A 171 -4.97 -19.92 -18.10
C ALA A 171 -3.65 -19.42 -17.48
N ALA A 172 -3.32 -18.13 -17.65
CA ALA A 172 -2.15 -17.54 -17.01
C ALA A 172 -2.28 -17.52 -15.48
N ARG A 173 -3.48 -17.19 -14.96
CA ARG A 173 -3.76 -17.24 -13.52
C ARG A 173 -3.65 -18.66 -12.95
N ILE A 174 -4.27 -19.65 -13.60
CA ILE A 174 -4.19 -21.06 -13.19
C ILE A 174 -2.73 -21.56 -13.21
N ASN A 175 -1.97 -21.20 -14.24
CA ASN A 175 -0.56 -21.55 -14.33
C ASN A 175 0.25 -20.92 -13.19
N ALA A 176 -0.06 -19.67 -12.82
CA ALA A 176 0.60 -19.00 -11.72
C ALA A 176 0.33 -19.70 -10.39
N GLU A 177 -0.94 -20.03 -10.10
CA GLU A 177 -1.29 -20.83 -8.92
C GLU A 177 -0.59 -22.18 -8.90
N GLN A 178 -0.48 -22.86 -10.05
CA GLN A 178 0.22 -24.14 -10.15
C GLN A 178 1.71 -23.98 -9.79
N VAL A 179 2.37 -22.92 -10.27
CA VAL A 179 3.77 -22.62 -9.91
C VAL A 179 3.91 -22.47 -8.39
N PHE A 180 3.00 -21.75 -7.73
CA PHE A 180 3.02 -21.64 -6.26
C PHE A 180 2.79 -23.00 -5.58
N ARG A 181 1.84 -23.83 -6.06
CA ARG A 181 1.59 -25.17 -5.49
C ARG A 181 2.81 -26.10 -5.61
N GLU A 182 3.59 -25.98 -6.68
CA GLU A 182 4.78 -26.81 -6.91
C GLU A 182 6.00 -26.29 -6.13
N VAL A 183 6.23 -24.98 -6.13
CA VAL A 183 7.46 -24.37 -5.59
C VAL A 183 7.32 -24.01 -4.11
N SER A 184 6.17 -23.49 -3.71
CA SER A 184 5.91 -22.95 -2.37
C SER A 184 4.48 -23.28 -1.91
N PRO A 185 4.16 -24.57 -1.67
CA PRO A 185 2.79 -25.03 -1.41
C PRO A 185 2.13 -24.45 -0.15
N ALA A 186 2.92 -23.86 0.75
CA ALA A 186 2.44 -23.20 1.96
C ALA A 186 2.07 -21.72 1.74
N THR A 187 2.40 -21.14 0.57
CA THR A 187 2.06 -19.75 0.24
C THR A 187 0.57 -19.63 -0.07
N GLU A 188 -0.10 -18.72 0.62
CA GLU A 188 -1.46 -18.31 0.29
C GLU A 188 -1.42 -17.27 -0.82
N VAL A 189 -1.91 -17.63 -2.02
CA VAL A 189 -2.01 -16.72 -3.16
C VAL A 189 -3.38 -16.04 -3.14
N ARG A 190 -3.40 -14.71 -3.25
CA ARG A 190 -4.64 -13.91 -3.32
C ARG A 190 -4.61 -13.00 -4.54
N THR A 191 -5.73 -12.92 -5.24
CA THR A 191 -6.00 -11.87 -6.23
C THR A 191 -7.01 -10.87 -5.67
N ILE A 192 -6.87 -9.60 -6.06
CA ILE A 192 -7.79 -8.51 -5.68
C ILE A 192 -8.27 -7.74 -6.91
#